data_AF-A0A954F7Z9-F1
#
_entry.id   AF-A0A954F7Z9-F1
#
_cell.length_a   1.000
_cell.length_b   1.000
_cell.length_c   1.000
_cell.angle_alpha   90.00
_cell.angle_beta   90.00
_cell.angle_gamma   90.00
#
_symmetry.space_group_name_H-M   'P 1'
#
loop_
_entity.id
_entity.type
_entity.pdbx_description
1 polymer ?
#
loop_
_entity_poly.entity_id
_entity_poly.type
_entity_poly.pdbx_seq_one_letter_code
_entity_poly.pdbx_strand_id
1 'polypeptide(L)'
;VNGDGKADYIVGARNAFDGSLLTGGVRVFSGLDHSILHTIYGTVSGSGFGFAVDFAGDTNGDGFGDILVGAPFHQEAGEILNGRAFLFSGQDGSLLFEFPGAGFFDSTGFAVCRVDDLNNDGRDDLLIGSPGADVGAMDTGSLTAYSGATGASLFTINGLSGGDLLGSSCAALGDLDADAFGDFAIGLRGTDVNGSDSGSVRVISGQLQLELYTRDGTVAGQAMGYALAHAGDVDGDGFMDWISGSPQDPRGGTQAGSAQVYSGLNGVLLYEVLGQAAFERLGEGVSTAGDLDGDAFDDFLVGAPGDATVDVDAGRMTAYSGATGLELCTSFGVLASDRLG
;
A
#
# COMPACT_ATOMS: atom_id res chain seq x y z
N VAL A 1 -0.04 5.88 17.64
CA VAL A 1 0.49 4.79 18.49
C VAL A 1 0.63 5.22 19.94
N ASN A 2 1.28 6.33 20.28
CA ASN A 2 1.56 6.69 21.70
C ASN A 2 0.49 7.56 22.42
N GLY A 3 -0.56 8.00 21.71
CA GLY A 3 -1.65 8.80 22.28
C GLY A 3 -1.30 10.26 22.59
N ASP A 4 -0.23 10.82 22.02
CA ASP A 4 0.19 12.21 22.26
C ASP A 4 -0.60 13.28 21.48
N GLY A 5 -1.57 12.85 20.66
CA GLY A 5 -2.42 13.71 19.84
C GLY A 5 -1.77 14.16 18.53
N LYS A 6 -0.60 13.62 18.16
CA LYS A 6 0.01 13.74 16.83
C LYS A 6 0.02 12.39 16.13
N ALA A 7 -0.09 12.43 14.80
CA ALA A 7 -0.04 11.24 13.98
C ALA A 7 1.39 10.71 13.93
N ASP A 8 1.59 9.47 14.38
CA ASP A 8 2.88 8.77 14.32
C ASP A 8 3.14 8.23 12.89
N TYR A 9 4.39 7.85 12.60
CA TYR A 9 4.74 7.26 11.30
C TYR A 9 5.58 6.00 11.45
N ILE A 10 5.46 5.11 10.47
CA ILE A 10 6.09 3.79 10.44
C ILE A 10 7.00 3.67 9.22
N VAL A 11 8.16 3.04 9.42
CA VAL A 11 9.13 2.81 8.35
C VAL A 11 9.50 1.33 8.32
N GLY A 12 9.20 0.70 7.18
CA GLY A 12 9.65 -0.64 6.86
C GLY A 12 11.07 -0.65 6.28
N ALA A 13 11.86 -1.63 6.69
CA ALA A 13 13.23 -1.83 6.21
C ALA A 13 13.45 -3.33 5.96
N ARG A 14 13.03 -3.82 4.77
CA ARG A 14 13.10 -5.24 4.36
C ARG A 14 14.49 -5.91 4.47
N ASN A 15 15.55 -5.12 4.53
CA ASN A 15 16.94 -5.56 4.66
C ASN A 15 17.62 -5.06 5.94
N ALA A 16 16.85 -4.72 6.99
CA ALA A 16 17.42 -4.30 8.25
C ALA A 16 18.30 -5.42 8.86
N PHE A 17 19.43 -5.00 9.42
CA PHE A 17 20.34 -5.87 10.15
C PHE A 17 20.03 -5.82 11.64
N ASP A 18 19.74 -6.96 12.24
CA ASP A 18 19.40 -7.07 13.68
C ASP A 18 20.62 -7.22 14.61
N GLY A 19 21.83 -7.16 14.05
CA GLY A 19 23.07 -7.46 14.75
C GLY A 19 23.66 -8.84 14.42
N SER A 20 22.90 -9.69 13.71
CA SER A 20 23.31 -11.03 13.31
C SER A 20 23.00 -11.36 11.85
N LEU A 21 21.81 -11.04 11.36
CA LEU A 21 21.30 -11.43 10.04
C LEU A 21 20.50 -10.28 9.40
N LEU A 22 20.29 -10.36 8.09
CA LEU A 22 19.39 -9.45 7.35
C LEU A 22 17.95 -9.97 7.47
N THR A 23 17.38 -9.83 8.66
CA THR A 23 16.04 -10.32 8.98
C THR A 23 14.93 -9.37 8.56
N GLY A 24 15.29 -8.13 8.21
CA GLY A 24 14.30 -7.08 7.99
C GLY A 24 13.82 -6.48 9.32
N GLY A 25 13.18 -5.33 9.26
CA GLY A 25 12.75 -4.63 10.46
C GLY A 25 11.78 -3.49 10.18
N VAL A 26 11.17 -3.03 11.26
CA VAL A 26 10.22 -1.93 11.26
C VAL A 26 10.57 -0.99 12.40
N ARG A 27 10.46 0.32 12.15
CA ARG A 27 10.57 1.35 13.18
C ARG A 27 9.33 2.22 13.18
N VAL A 28 8.82 2.50 14.37
CA VAL A 28 7.73 3.44 14.59
C VAL A 28 8.29 4.67 15.27
N PHE A 29 7.92 5.85 14.78
CA PHE A 29 8.40 7.13 15.25
C PHE A 29 7.24 8.00 15.73
N SER A 30 7.48 8.77 16.78
CA SER A 30 6.51 9.78 17.21
C SER A 30 6.39 10.89 16.18
N GLY A 31 5.15 11.25 15.83
CA GLY A 31 4.90 12.43 14.99
C GLY A 31 5.17 13.76 15.67
N LEU A 32 5.29 13.78 16.99
CA LEU A 32 5.50 14.98 17.78
C LEU A 32 6.98 15.39 17.82
N ASP A 33 7.88 14.42 18.02
CA ASP A 33 9.30 14.68 18.27
C ASP A 33 10.28 13.80 17.48
N HIS A 34 9.77 12.90 16.63
CA HIS A 34 10.53 11.95 15.80
C HIS A 34 11.37 10.95 16.62
N SER A 35 11.06 10.79 17.92
CA SER A 35 11.67 9.75 18.74
C SER A 35 11.19 8.37 18.29
N ILE A 36 12.05 7.35 18.45
CA ILE A 36 11.68 5.97 18.15
C ILE A 36 10.78 5.45 19.28
N LEU A 37 9.56 5.06 18.92
CA LEU A 37 8.60 4.41 19.82
C LEU A 37 8.83 2.89 19.85
N HIS A 38 8.95 2.28 18.68
CA HIS A 38 9.19 0.83 18.54
C HIS A 38 10.29 0.55 17.53
N THR A 39 11.02 -0.54 17.77
CA THR A 39 11.87 -1.20 16.78
C THR A 39 11.60 -2.69 16.86
N ILE A 40 11.09 -3.25 15.77
CA ILE A 40 10.70 -4.66 15.66
C ILE A 40 11.54 -5.27 14.54
N TYR A 41 12.17 -6.40 14.80
CA TYR A 41 12.97 -7.13 13.82
C TYR A 41 12.28 -8.43 13.43
N GLY A 42 12.45 -8.83 12.17
CA GLY A 42 12.05 -10.16 11.73
C GLY A 42 12.89 -11.24 12.42
N THR A 43 12.41 -12.48 12.37
CA THR A 43 13.11 -13.64 12.95
C THR A 43 13.80 -14.51 11.89
N VAL A 44 13.47 -14.31 10.61
CA VAL A 44 13.95 -15.12 9.48
C VAL A 44 14.72 -14.24 8.50
N SER A 45 15.99 -14.60 8.24
CA SER A 45 16.86 -13.90 7.30
C SER A 45 16.30 -13.97 5.88
N GLY A 46 16.28 -12.83 5.19
CA GLY A 46 15.79 -12.75 3.81
C GLY A 46 14.28 -12.92 3.67
N SER A 47 13.51 -12.95 4.77
CA SER A 47 12.05 -13.01 4.74
C SER A 47 11.40 -11.75 4.15
N GLY A 48 12.15 -10.66 4.07
CA GLY A 48 11.63 -9.36 3.68
C GLY A 48 10.73 -8.73 4.73
N PHE A 49 10.87 -9.07 6.02
CA PHE A 49 10.08 -8.44 7.07
C PHE A 49 10.20 -6.90 7.04
N GLY A 50 9.07 -6.20 7.04
CA GLY A 50 9.02 -4.75 6.82
C GLY A 50 9.08 -4.37 5.33
N PHE A 51 8.67 -5.28 4.43
CA PHE A 51 8.50 -4.98 3.00
C PHE A 51 7.29 -4.08 2.78
N ALA A 52 6.18 -4.41 3.43
CA ALA A 52 4.97 -3.60 3.50
C ALA A 52 4.65 -3.38 4.98
N VAL A 53 4.15 -2.19 5.31
CA VAL A 53 3.79 -1.80 6.68
C VAL A 53 2.54 -0.94 6.65
N ASP A 54 1.71 -1.06 7.69
CA ASP A 54 0.60 -0.16 7.93
C ASP A 54 0.27 -0.09 9.43
N PHE A 55 -0.42 0.97 9.86
CA PHE A 55 -1.04 1.01 11.18
C PHE A 55 -2.41 0.34 11.12
N ALA A 56 -2.63 -0.67 11.95
CA ALA A 56 -3.84 -1.49 11.96
C ALA A 56 -4.99 -0.89 12.80
N GLY A 57 -4.79 0.28 13.41
CA GLY A 57 -5.71 0.76 14.46
C GLY A 57 -5.56 -0.01 15.77
N ASP A 58 -6.32 0.33 16.80
CA ASP A 58 -6.32 -0.41 18.08
C ASP A 58 -7.16 -1.68 17.93
N THR A 59 -6.53 -2.78 17.53
CA THR A 59 -7.23 -4.03 17.21
C THR A 59 -7.51 -4.87 18.45
N ASN A 60 -6.65 -4.77 19.48
CA ASN A 60 -6.77 -5.58 20.70
C ASN A 60 -7.52 -4.86 21.85
N GLY A 61 -7.78 -3.55 21.73
CA GLY A 61 -8.50 -2.77 22.73
C GLY A 61 -7.69 -2.23 23.89
N ASP A 62 -6.37 -2.15 23.75
CA ASP A 62 -5.49 -1.59 24.76
C ASP A 62 -5.38 -0.05 24.69
N GLY A 63 -5.96 0.55 23.63
CA GLY A 63 -5.98 2.00 23.39
C GLY A 63 -4.77 2.52 22.62
N PHE A 64 -3.89 1.65 22.13
CA PHE A 64 -2.73 1.99 21.30
C PHE A 64 -2.95 1.40 19.90
N GLY A 65 -2.61 2.16 18.86
CA GLY A 65 -2.74 1.67 17.48
C GLY A 65 -1.67 0.63 17.16
N ASP A 66 -2.08 -0.53 16.65
CA ASP A 66 -1.27 -1.69 16.33
C ASP A 66 -0.58 -1.59 14.97
N ILE A 67 0.36 -2.50 14.72
CA ILE A 67 1.33 -2.43 13.63
C ILE A 67 1.22 -3.69 12.77
N LEU A 68 0.82 -3.54 11.51
CA LEU A 68 0.73 -4.61 10.54
C LEU A 68 2.00 -4.62 9.66
N VAL A 69 2.61 -5.79 9.50
CA VAL A 69 3.90 -5.95 8.82
C VAL A 69 3.89 -7.13 7.87
N GLY A 70 4.27 -6.90 6.61
CA GLY A 70 4.46 -7.91 5.59
C GLY A 70 5.89 -8.45 5.51
N ALA A 71 6.00 -9.76 5.22
CA ALA A 71 7.24 -10.49 4.95
C ALA A 71 7.02 -11.48 3.78
N PRO A 72 6.88 -10.98 2.53
CA PRO A 72 6.46 -11.79 1.39
C PRO A 72 7.44 -12.88 0.99
N PHE A 73 8.70 -12.80 1.42
CA PHE A 73 9.73 -13.80 1.10
C PHE A 73 9.98 -14.77 2.26
N HIS A 74 9.13 -14.74 3.29
CA HIS A 74 9.24 -15.65 4.41
C HIS A 74 9.11 -17.11 3.94
N GLN A 75 9.98 -17.95 4.49
CA GLN A 75 10.03 -19.38 4.22
C GLN A 75 10.47 -20.13 5.47
N GLU A 76 9.73 -21.18 5.84
CA GLU A 76 10.15 -22.17 6.83
C GLU A 76 10.63 -23.48 6.18
N ALA A 77 11.10 -24.41 7.01
CA ALA A 77 11.58 -25.70 6.52
C ALA A 77 10.44 -26.50 5.85
N GLY A 78 10.55 -26.71 4.53
CA GLY A 78 9.53 -27.39 3.73
C GLY A 78 8.56 -26.45 3.02
N GLU A 79 8.71 -25.14 3.21
CA GLU A 79 8.02 -24.07 2.49
C GLU A 79 8.94 -23.45 1.42
N ILE A 80 8.35 -22.78 0.43
CA ILE A 80 9.09 -22.03 -0.59
C ILE A 80 8.36 -20.73 -0.85
N LEU A 81 8.87 -19.63 -0.29
CA LEU A 81 8.36 -18.27 -0.50
C LEU A 81 6.83 -18.15 -0.30
N ASN A 82 6.28 -18.84 0.70
CA ASN A 82 4.86 -18.73 1.03
C ASN A 82 4.49 -17.30 1.44
N GLY A 83 5.45 -16.57 2.03
CA GLY A 83 5.24 -15.26 2.61
C GLY A 83 4.41 -15.33 3.89
N ARG A 84 4.50 -14.27 4.70
CA ARG A 84 3.74 -14.09 5.95
C ARG A 84 3.43 -12.62 6.19
N ALA A 85 2.42 -12.37 7.00
CA ALA A 85 2.19 -11.08 7.63
C ALA A 85 2.04 -11.24 9.15
N PHE A 86 2.28 -10.17 9.88
CA PHE A 86 2.34 -10.14 11.33
C PHE A 86 1.64 -8.90 11.87
N LEU A 87 0.87 -9.06 12.93
CA LEU A 87 0.28 -7.94 13.67
C LEU A 87 0.95 -7.84 15.04
N PHE A 88 1.48 -6.66 15.37
CA PHE A 88 2.13 -6.38 16.65
C PHE A 88 1.37 -5.31 17.43
N SER A 89 1.34 -5.45 18.76
CA SER A 89 0.77 -4.44 19.63
C SER A 89 1.53 -3.13 19.52
N GLY A 90 0.79 -2.04 19.35
CA GLY A 90 1.33 -0.68 19.42
C GLY A 90 1.74 -0.25 20.82
N GLN A 91 1.33 -0.97 21.87
CA GLN A 91 1.66 -0.63 23.25
C GLN A 91 3.06 -1.13 23.63
N ASP A 92 3.39 -2.37 23.30
CA ASP A 92 4.60 -3.02 23.79
C ASP A 92 5.41 -3.76 22.70
N GLY A 93 4.92 -3.79 21.45
CA GLY A 93 5.55 -4.50 20.34
C GLY A 93 5.43 -6.03 20.41
N SER A 94 4.58 -6.57 21.28
CA SER A 94 4.30 -8.00 21.34
C SER A 94 3.54 -8.48 20.10
N LEU A 95 3.79 -9.72 19.67
CA LEU A 95 3.06 -10.32 18.54
C LEU A 95 1.63 -10.65 18.97
N LEU A 96 0.64 -10.11 18.26
CA LEU A 96 -0.78 -10.39 18.44
C LEU A 96 -1.22 -11.55 17.54
N PHE A 97 -0.97 -11.44 16.23
CA PHE A 97 -1.34 -12.45 15.25
C PHE A 97 -0.25 -12.67 14.19
N GLU A 98 -0.23 -13.88 13.65
CA GLU A 98 0.58 -14.25 12.49
C GLU A 98 -0.34 -14.82 11.41
N PHE A 99 -0.13 -14.39 10.17
CA PHE A 99 -0.92 -14.75 9.00
C PHE A 99 -0.02 -15.49 8.01
N PRO A 100 0.03 -16.83 8.07
CA PRO A 100 0.89 -17.62 7.21
C PRO A 100 0.33 -17.75 5.79
N GLY A 101 1.20 -17.68 4.78
CA GLY A 101 0.83 -18.00 3.40
C GLY A 101 0.53 -19.48 3.19
N ALA A 102 -0.52 -19.77 2.41
CA ALA A 102 -1.08 -21.11 2.28
C ALA A 102 -0.33 -22.00 1.27
N GLY A 103 0.20 -21.42 0.19
CA GLY A 103 0.85 -22.09 -0.92
C GLY A 103 2.30 -21.66 -1.14
N PHE A 104 3.01 -22.44 -1.97
CA PHE A 104 4.34 -22.07 -2.42
C PHE A 104 4.26 -20.86 -3.35
N PHE A 105 5.19 -19.92 -3.22
CA PHE A 105 5.29 -18.69 -4.03
C PHE A 105 4.14 -17.69 -3.89
N ASP A 106 3.13 -17.96 -3.04
CA ASP A 106 2.00 -17.06 -2.78
C ASP A 106 2.42 -15.63 -2.42
N SER A 107 3.59 -15.47 -1.81
CA SER A 107 4.14 -14.17 -1.40
C SER A 107 3.20 -13.40 -0.47
N THR A 108 2.55 -14.10 0.46
CA THR A 108 1.60 -13.50 1.42
C THR A 108 2.26 -12.40 2.23
N GLY A 109 1.55 -11.29 2.43
CA GLY A 109 2.10 -10.09 3.06
C GLY A 109 2.91 -9.22 2.09
N PHE A 110 2.73 -9.40 0.78
CA PHE A 110 3.30 -8.49 -0.21
C PHE A 110 2.70 -7.09 -0.10
N ALA A 111 1.39 -7.03 0.13
CA ALA A 111 0.66 -5.83 0.47
C ALA A 111 -0.10 -6.07 1.78
N VAL A 112 -0.16 -5.03 2.61
CA VAL A 112 -0.93 -5.03 3.86
C VAL A 112 -1.64 -3.69 3.99
N CYS A 113 -2.91 -3.71 4.39
CA CYS A 113 -3.70 -2.49 4.60
C CYS A 113 -4.65 -2.68 5.78
N ARG A 114 -4.85 -1.62 6.55
CA ARG A 114 -6.02 -1.46 7.40
C ARG A 114 -7.24 -1.16 6.54
N VAL A 115 -8.39 -1.71 6.93
CA VAL A 115 -9.71 -1.34 6.42
C VAL A 115 -10.64 -1.12 7.61
N ASP A 116 -11.70 -0.33 7.43
CA ASP A 116 -12.69 -0.17 8.51
C ASP A 116 -13.34 -1.52 8.85
N ASP A 117 -14.10 -1.57 9.94
CA ASP A 117 -14.73 -2.77 10.45
C ASP A 117 -15.65 -3.44 9.41
N LEU A 118 -15.23 -4.60 8.90
CA LEU A 118 -15.94 -5.36 7.88
C LEU A 118 -16.95 -6.35 8.48
N ASN A 119 -16.88 -6.58 9.79
CA ASN A 119 -17.66 -7.63 10.47
C ASN A 119 -18.53 -7.11 11.62
N ASN A 120 -18.49 -5.81 11.89
CA ASN A 120 -19.22 -5.08 12.91
C ASN A 120 -18.89 -5.54 14.35
N ASP A 121 -17.63 -5.88 14.63
CA ASP A 121 -17.13 -6.20 15.97
C ASP A 121 -16.59 -4.98 16.75
N GLY A 122 -16.56 -3.81 16.11
CA GLY A 122 -16.08 -2.53 16.64
C GLY A 122 -14.57 -2.33 16.52
N ARG A 123 -13.87 -3.14 15.73
CA ARG A 123 -12.43 -3.00 15.44
C ARG A 123 -12.21 -2.93 13.93
N ASP A 124 -11.23 -2.12 13.54
CA ASP A 124 -10.76 -2.09 12.16
C ASP A 124 -10.23 -3.47 11.76
N ASP A 125 -10.42 -3.83 10.50
CA ASP A 125 -10.04 -5.12 9.93
C ASP A 125 -8.80 -4.98 9.03
N LEU A 126 -8.26 -6.11 8.57
CA LEU A 126 -6.97 -6.18 7.89
C LEU A 126 -7.11 -6.82 6.52
N LEU A 127 -6.47 -6.24 5.51
CA LEU A 127 -6.33 -6.80 4.18
C LEU A 127 -4.89 -7.24 3.96
N ILE A 128 -4.71 -8.47 3.48
CA ILE A 128 -3.38 -9.05 3.24
C ILE A 128 -3.34 -9.66 1.84
N GLY A 129 -2.42 -9.17 1.02
CA GLY A 129 -2.23 -9.57 -0.37
C GLY A 129 -1.22 -10.71 -0.55
N SER A 130 -1.57 -11.62 -1.46
CA SER A 130 -0.77 -12.78 -1.88
C SER A 130 -0.76 -12.84 -3.41
N PRO A 131 -0.04 -11.94 -4.10
CA PRO A 131 -0.10 -11.80 -5.55
C PRO A 131 0.44 -12.99 -6.33
N GLY A 132 1.26 -13.85 -5.71
CA GLY A 132 1.76 -15.08 -6.34
C GLY A 132 0.86 -16.30 -6.12
N ALA A 133 -0.33 -16.12 -5.54
CA ALA A 133 -1.24 -17.24 -5.30
C ALA A 133 -1.78 -17.83 -6.61
N ASP A 134 -1.69 -19.16 -6.74
CA ASP A 134 -2.13 -19.91 -7.91
C ASP A 134 -3.59 -20.37 -7.77
N VAL A 135 -4.55 -19.46 -7.99
CA VAL A 135 -5.98 -19.79 -7.91
C VAL A 135 -6.53 -20.16 -9.29
N GLY A 136 -6.38 -21.43 -9.66
CA GLY A 136 -6.88 -21.99 -10.93
C GLY A 136 -5.98 -21.71 -12.15
N ALA A 137 -5.18 -20.65 -12.11
CA ALA A 137 -4.08 -20.38 -13.04
C ALA A 137 -2.88 -19.79 -12.28
N MET A 138 -1.71 -19.77 -12.92
CA MET A 138 -0.46 -19.31 -12.31
C MET A 138 -0.50 -17.81 -12.02
N ASP A 139 -0.07 -17.39 -10.84
CA ASP A 139 0.06 -15.98 -10.44
C ASP A 139 -1.25 -15.16 -10.66
N THR A 140 -2.41 -15.78 -10.44
CA THR A 140 -3.69 -15.04 -10.46
C THR A 140 -3.76 -14.05 -9.30
N GLY A 141 -3.18 -14.43 -8.16
CA GLY A 141 -3.13 -13.64 -6.93
C GLY A 141 -4.39 -13.77 -6.09
N SER A 142 -4.29 -13.35 -4.83
CA SER A 142 -5.44 -13.25 -3.92
C SER A 142 -5.25 -12.12 -2.89
N LEU A 143 -6.36 -11.69 -2.28
CA LEU A 143 -6.40 -10.80 -1.14
C LEU A 143 -7.31 -11.42 -0.09
N THR A 144 -6.84 -11.57 1.16
CA THR A 144 -7.65 -12.09 2.26
C THR A 144 -7.90 -11.00 3.30
N ALA A 145 -9.16 -10.87 3.70
CA ALA A 145 -9.57 -10.03 4.82
C ALA A 145 -9.54 -10.84 6.13
N TYR A 146 -9.02 -10.23 7.19
CA TYR A 146 -8.94 -10.80 8.53
C TYR A 146 -9.55 -9.85 9.55
N SER A 147 -10.26 -10.42 10.53
CA SER A 147 -10.73 -9.67 11.70
C SER A 147 -9.54 -9.10 12.45
N GLY A 148 -9.48 -7.79 12.65
CA GLY A 148 -8.44 -7.18 13.48
C GLY A 148 -8.53 -7.66 14.93
N ALA A 149 -9.74 -7.82 15.44
CA ALA A 149 -9.98 -8.23 16.83
C ALA A 149 -9.56 -9.69 17.13
N THR A 150 -9.74 -10.59 16.17
CA THR A 150 -9.62 -12.04 16.41
C THR A 150 -8.56 -12.75 15.56
N GLY A 151 -8.05 -12.10 14.52
CA GLY A 151 -7.17 -12.70 13.52
C GLY A 151 -7.87 -13.74 12.63
N ALA A 152 -9.20 -13.90 12.74
CA ALA A 152 -9.95 -14.86 11.93
C ALA A 152 -10.11 -14.36 10.48
N SER A 153 -9.97 -15.25 9.51
CA SER A 153 -10.27 -14.92 8.11
C SER A 153 -11.77 -14.64 7.95
N LEU A 154 -12.09 -13.51 7.32
CA LEU A 154 -13.46 -13.07 7.02
C LEU A 154 -13.87 -13.55 5.63
N PHE A 155 -13.08 -13.21 4.62
CA PHE A 155 -13.27 -13.63 3.23
C PHE A 155 -11.95 -13.55 2.44
N THR A 156 -11.93 -14.19 1.27
CA THR A 156 -10.82 -14.09 0.30
C THR A 156 -11.36 -13.74 -1.08
N ILE A 157 -10.74 -12.74 -1.72
CA ILE A 157 -10.96 -12.40 -3.12
C ILE A 157 -9.81 -13.01 -3.93
N ASN A 158 -10.18 -13.79 -4.96
CA ASN A 158 -9.21 -14.48 -5.81
C ASN A 158 -9.13 -13.81 -7.19
N GLY A 159 -7.93 -13.76 -7.75
CA GLY A 159 -7.72 -13.40 -9.14
C GLY A 159 -8.34 -14.41 -10.10
N LEU A 160 -8.60 -13.97 -11.33
CA LEU A 160 -9.33 -14.77 -12.33
C LEU A 160 -8.45 -15.22 -13.50
N SER A 161 -7.43 -14.44 -13.85
CA SER A 161 -6.54 -14.71 -14.99
C SER A 161 -5.11 -14.84 -14.52
N GLY A 162 -4.37 -15.79 -15.10
CA GLY A 162 -2.98 -15.99 -14.73
C GLY A 162 -2.13 -14.77 -15.07
N GLY A 163 -1.26 -14.37 -14.16
CA GLY A 163 -0.43 -13.17 -14.29
C GLY A 163 -1.10 -11.86 -13.88
N ASP A 164 -2.38 -11.85 -13.46
CA ASP A 164 -3.05 -10.61 -13.02
C ASP A 164 -2.42 -10.03 -11.73
N LEU A 165 -1.83 -10.88 -10.89
CA LEU A 165 -1.18 -10.49 -9.62
C LEU A 165 -2.12 -9.71 -8.68
N LEU A 166 -3.36 -10.19 -8.53
CA LEU A 166 -4.34 -9.57 -7.61
C LEU A 166 -3.79 -9.57 -6.18
N GLY A 167 -3.98 -8.44 -5.48
CA GLY A 167 -3.42 -8.25 -4.13
C GLY A 167 -1.97 -7.79 -4.15
N SER A 168 -1.51 -7.24 -5.27
CA SER A 168 -0.18 -6.62 -5.40
C SER A 168 -0.04 -5.30 -4.64
N SER A 169 -1.16 -4.63 -4.39
CA SER A 169 -1.30 -3.44 -3.54
C SER A 169 -2.75 -3.36 -3.06
N CYS A 170 -3.01 -2.56 -2.02
CA CYS A 170 -4.36 -2.28 -1.52
C CYS A 170 -4.44 -0.85 -0.98
N ALA A 171 -5.66 -0.34 -0.80
CA ALA A 171 -5.94 0.88 -0.04
C ALA A 171 -7.37 0.83 0.52
N ALA A 172 -7.58 1.26 1.76
CA ALA A 172 -8.94 1.48 2.28
C ALA A 172 -9.47 2.84 1.84
N LEU A 173 -10.77 2.89 1.51
CA LEU A 173 -11.45 4.04 0.91
C LEU A 173 -12.65 4.53 1.74
N GLY A 174 -12.85 3.99 2.94
CA GLY A 174 -14.06 4.27 3.72
C GLY A 174 -15.32 3.75 3.02
N ASP A 175 -16.49 4.15 3.53
CA ASP A 175 -17.80 3.72 3.01
C ASP A 175 -18.20 4.53 1.76
N LEU A 176 -17.96 3.98 0.57
CA LEU A 176 -18.23 4.65 -0.71
C LEU A 176 -19.67 4.40 -1.21
N ASP A 177 -20.27 3.26 -0.85
CA ASP A 177 -21.63 2.90 -1.25
C ASP A 177 -22.72 3.17 -0.19
N ALA A 178 -22.32 3.79 0.93
CA ALA A 178 -23.16 4.21 2.05
C ALA A 178 -23.88 3.05 2.77
N ASP A 179 -23.20 1.91 2.88
CA ASP A 179 -23.71 0.70 3.54
C ASP A 179 -23.23 0.50 4.99
N ALA A 180 -22.42 1.45 5.49
CA ALA A 180 -21.77 1.50 6.80
C ALA A 180 -20.56 0.55 7.00
N PHE A 181 -20.06 -0.08 5.94
CA PHE A 181 -18.82 -0.86 5.95
C PHE A 181 -17.76 -0.18 5.09
N GLY A 182 -16.49 -0.37 5.45
CA GLY A 182 -15.38 0.21 4.69
C GLY A 182 -15.16 -0.51 3.36
N ASP A 183 -15.03 0.26 2.28
CA ASP A 183 -14.68 -0.19 0.95
C ASP A 183 -13.18 -0.07 0.72
N PHE A 184 -12.69 -0.75 -0.32
CA PHE A 184 -11.25 -0.82 -0.58
C PHE A 184 -10.91 -1.01 -2.05
N ALA A 185 -9.71 -0.55 -2.42
CA ALA A 185 -9.09 -0.80 -3.71
C ALA A 185 -8.10 -1.96 -3.64
N ILE A 186 -7.98 -2.71 -4.74
CA ILE A 186 -7.02 -3.80 -4.93
C ILE A 186 -6.27 -3.59 -6.24
N GLY A 187 -4.94 -3.71 -6.20
CA GLY A 187 -4.09 -3.68 -7.38
C GLY A 187 -3.99 -5.04 -8.08
N LEU A 188 -4.06 -5.00 -9.41
CA LEU A 188 -3.82 -6.11 -10.34
C LEU A 188 -2.78 -5.66 -11.37
N ARG A 189 -1.55 -5.41 -10.91
CA ARG A 189 -0.53 -4.73 -11.73
C ARG A 189 -0.12 -5.47 -13.01
N GLY A 190 -0.41 -6.77 -13.13
CA GLY A 190 -0.05 -7.59 -14.28
C GLY A 190 -1.18 -7.80 -15.30
N THR A 191 -2.32 -7.15 -15.11
CA THR A 191 -3.47 -7.32 -16.03
C THR A 191 -3.20 -6.76 -17.43
N ASP A 192 -3.67 -7.50 -18.45
CA ASP A 192 -3.37 -7.25 -19.87
C ASP A 192 -4.50 -6.57 -20.67
N VAL A 193 -5.44 -5.88 -20.01
CA VAL A 193 -6.66 -5.34 -20.66
C VAL A 193 -6.33 -4.41 -21.83
N ASN A 194 -5.36 -3.52 -21.69
CA ASN A 194 -4.96 -2.55 -22.73
C ASN A 194 -3.52 -2.78 -23.23
N GLY A 195 -3.08 -4.04 -23.21
CA GLY A 195 -1.74 -4.48 -23.60
C GLY A 195 -0.99 -5.12 -22.44
N SER A 196 0.14 -5.77 -22.74
CA SER A 196 0.91 -6.53 -21.75
C SER A 196 1.25 -5.69 -20.53
N ASP A 197 0.95 -6.17 -19.33
CA ASP A 197 1.19 -5.50 -18.05
C ASP A 197 0.64 -4.06 -18.02
N SER A 198 -0.53 -3.82 -18.62
CA SER A 198 -1.21 -2.53 -18.50
C SER A 198 -1.66 -2.24 -17.05
N GLY A 199 -1.97 -3.29 -16.30
CA GLY A 199 -2.43 -3.23 -14.92
C GLY A 199 -3.87 -2.76 -14.77
N SER A 200 -4.44 -2.98 -13.57
CA SER A 200 -5.78 -2.54 -13.22
C SER A 200 -5.93 -2.32 -11.71
N VAL A 201 -6.95 -1.56 -11.32
CA VAL A 201 -7.38 -1.36 -9.94
C VAL A 201 -8.86 -1.69 -9.85
N ARG A 202 -9.23 -2.55 -8.91
CA ARG A 202 -10.62 -2.88 -8.58
C ARG A 202 -11.02 -2.20 -7.29
N VAL A 203 -12.18 -1.54 -7.27
CA VAL A 203 -12.79 -1.00 -6.06
C VAL A 203 -13.95 -1.89 -5.65
N ILE A 204 -13.93 -2.36 -4.41
CA ILE A 204 -14.78 -3.44 -3.89
C ILE A 204 -15.53 -2.96 -2.64
N SER A 205 -16.81 -3.28 -2.58
CA SER A 205 -17.65 -3.10 -1.40
C SER A 205 -17.21 -4.04 -0.27
N GLY A 206 -16.97 -3.49 0.92
CA GLY A 206 -16.54 -4.26 2.09
C GLY A 206 -17.54 -5.30 2.57
N GLN A 207 -18.82 -4.92 2.58
CA GLN A 207 -19.91 -5.77 3.09
C GLN A 207 -20.22 -6.93 2.15
N LEU A 208 -20.40 -6.62 0.85
CA LEU A 208 -20.95 -7.57 -0.13
C LEU A 208 -19.88 -8.24 -1.00
N GLN A 209 -18.63 -7.79 -0.90
CA GLN A 209 -17.52 -8.19 -1.79
C GLN A 209 -17.87 -7.99 -3.28
N LEU A 210 -18.71 -6.99 -3.57
CA LEU A 210 -19.10 -6.67 -4.94
C LEU A 210 -18.14 -5.64 -5.51
N GLU A 211 -17.77 -5.81 -6.78
CA GLU A 211 -17.04 -4.78 -7.51
C GLU A 211 -17.95 -3.56 -7.71
N LEU A 212 -17.57 -2.42 -7.12
CA LEU A 212 -18.21 -1.13 -7.33
C LEU A 212 -17.85 -0.60 -8.72
N TYR A 213 -16.54 -0.62 -9.04
CA TYR A 213 -16.02 -0.34 -10.38
C TYR A 213 -14.56 -0.80 -10.54
N THR A 214 -14.10 -0.85 -11.79
CA THR A 214 -12.69 -1.11 -12.16
C THR A 214 -12.11 0.08 -12.93
N ARG A 215 -10.81 0.30 -12.79
CA ARG A 215 -10.01 1.16 -13.66
C ARG A 215 -8.82 0.40 -14.23
N ASP A 216 -8.73 0.42 -15.55
CA ASP A 216 -7.67 -0.24 -16.29
C ASP A 216 -6.58 0.77 -16.66
N GLY A 217 -5.32 0.33 -16.61
CA GLY A 217 -4.22 1.07 -17.22
C GLY A 217 -4.47 1.27 -18.71
N THR A 218 -3.95 2.36 -19.25
CA THR A 218 -4.27 2.86 -20.60
C THR A 218 -3.29 2.39 -21.68
N VAL A 219 -2.10 1.93 -21.28
CA VAL A 219 -1.04 1.50 -22.19
C VAL A 219 -0.31 0.25 -21.67
N ALA A 220 0.26 -0.54 -22.59
CA ALA A 220 1.12 -1.67 -22.25
C ALA A 220 2.33 -1.23 -21.40
N GLY A 221 2.63 -2.01 -20.36
CA GLY A 221 3.72 -1.75 -19.42
C GLY A 221 3.46 -0.61 -18.45
N GLN A 222 2.24 -0.07 -18.37
CA GLN A 222 1.89 0.94 -17.37
C GLN A 222 1.96 0.38 -15.95
N ALA A 223 1.55 -0.88 -15.76
CA ALA A 223 1.43 -1.53 -14.46
C ALA A 223 0.58 -0.72 -13.47
N MET A 224 -0.59 -0.22 -13.90
CA MET A 224 -1.53 0.45 -13.00
C MET A 224 -1.89 -0.46 -11.81
N GLY A 225 -2.01 0.12 -10.62
CA GLY A 225 -2.19 -0.64 -9.39
C GLY A 225 -0.87 -1.19 -8.80
N TYR A 226 0.29 -0.73 -9.28
CA TYR A 226 1.58 -1.08 -8.67
C TYR A 226 1.66 -0.59 -7.22
N ALA A 227 1.32 0.67 -6.99
CA ALA A 227 1.16 1.28 -5.68
C ALA A 227 -0.25 1.88 -5.57
N LEU A 228 -0.84 1.76 -4.38
CA LEU A 228 -2.15 2.31 -4.06
C LEU A 228 -2.09 2.99 -2.70
N ALA A 229 -2.82 4.09 -2.58
CA ALA A 229 -3.13 4.75 -1.33
C ALA A 229 -4.49 5.46 -1.47
N HIS A 230 -5.12 5.77 -0.35
CA HIS A 230 -6.14 6.82 -0.37
C HIS A 230 -5.47 8.18 -0.60
N ALA A 231 -6.19 9.08 -1.24
CA ALA A 231 -5.78 10.47 -1.45
C ALA A 231 -6.45 11.42 -0.46
N GLY A 232 -7.51 10.99 0.24
CA GLY A 232 -8.37 11.88 1.03
C GLY A 232 -9.52 12.41 0.17
N ASP A 233 -10.29 13.39 0.62
CA ASP A 233 -11.33 14.04 -0.19
C ASP A 233 -10.69 15.17 -1.02
N VAL A 234 -10.26 14.83 -2.24
CA VAL A 234 -9.46 15.70 -3.11
C VAL A 234 -10.36 16.64 -3.90
N ASP A 235 -11.58 16.22 -4.25
CA ASP A 235 -12.54 17.03 -5.02
C ASP A 235 -13.68 17.65 -4.18
N GLY A 236 -13.73 17.37 -2.88
CA GLY A 236 -14.67 17.95 -1.92
C GLY A 236 -16.08 17.40 -2.03
N ASP A 237 -16.25 16.21 -2.61
CA ASP A 237 -17.56 15.57 -2.78
C ASP A 237 -18.03 14.79 -1.54
N GLY A 238 -17.18 14.71 -0.51
CA GLY A 238 -17.44 14.05 0.76
C GLY A 238 -17.11 12.57 0.80
N PHE A 239 -16.57 12.01 -0.30
CA PHE A 239 -16.07 10.65 -0.37
C PHE A 239 -14.54 10.66 -0.47
N MET A 240 -13.93 9.57 0.00
CA MET A 240 -12.48 9.44 -0.04
C MET A 240 -12.03 9.03 -1.44
N ASP A 241 -11.12 9.80 -2.02
CA ASP A 241 -10.48 9.55 -3.30
C ASP A 241 -9.27 8.65 -3.15
N TRP A 242 -8.76 8.14 -4.27
CA TRP A 242 -7.62 7.24 -4.27
C TRP A 242 -6.63 7.56 -5.36
N ILE A 243 -5.38 7.21 -5.10
CA ILE A 243 -4.26 7.42 -6.01
C ILE A 243 -3.62 6.08 -6.36
N SER A 244 -3.33 5.89 -7.65
CA SER A 244 -2.54 4.77 -8.13
C SER A 244 -1.24 5.25 -8.75
N GLY A 245 -0.16 4.63 -8.30
CA GLY A 245 1.17 4.74 -8.88
C GLY A 245 1.42 3.67 -9.95
N SER A 246 2.07 4.06 -11.03
CA SER A 246 2.36 3.27 -12.23
C SER A 246 3.81 3.49 -12.68
N PRO A 247 4.83 3.09 -11.90
CA PRO A 247 6.23 3.46 -12.13
C PRO A 247 6.84 2.87 -13.41
N GLN A 248 6.15 1.93 -14.06
CA GLN A 248 6.61 1.32 -15.30
C GLN A 248 6.12 2.05 -16.55
N ASP A 249 5.21 3.03 -16.39
CA ASP A 249 4.59 3.76 -17.50
C ASP A 249 5.61 4.28 -18.51
N PRO A 250 5.51 3.85 -19.78
CA PRO A 250 6.47 4.20 -20.81
C PRO A 250 6.18 5.54 -21.51
N ARG A 251 5.06 6.23 -21.21
CA ARG A 251 4.62 7.43 -21.96
C ARG A 251 5.62 8.59 -21.90
N GLY A 252 6.37 8.72 -20.80
CA GLY A 252 7.46 9.69 -20.61
C GLY A 252 8.86 9.18 -20.98
N GLY A 253 8.98 7.95 -21.47
CA GLY A 253 10.25 7.23 -21.63
C GLY A 253 10.22 5.88 -20.91
N THR A 254 11.20 5.01 -21.15
CA THR A 254 11.29 3.69 -20.49
C THR A 254 11.22 3.84 -18.97
N GLN A 255 10.18 3.28 -18.33
CA GLN A 255 9.96 3.40 -16.88
C GLN A 255 10.00 4.85 -16.38
N ALA A 256 9.41 5.78 -17.13
CA ALA A 256 9.25 7.15 -16.66
C ALA A 256 8.25 7.23 -15.51
N GLY A 257 7.20 6.42 -15.59
CA GLY A 257 6.20 6.29 -14.55
C GLY A 257 5.07 7.32 -14.65
N SER A 258 4.01 7.08 -13.91
CA SER A 258 2.87 7.99 -13.76
C SER A 258 2.16 7.78 -12.43
N ALA A 259 1.37 8.77 -12.01
CA ALA A 259 0.42 8.65 -10.90
C ALA A 259 -0.92 9.24 -11.32
N GLN A 260 -2.01 8.58 -10.94
CA GLN A 260 -3.37 8.94 -11.32
C GLN A 260 -4.26 8.97 -10.08
N VAL A 261 -4.98 10.08 -9.86
CA VAL A 261 -5.93 10.29 -8.76
C VAL A 261 -7.35 10.15 -9.31
N TYR A 262 -8.18 9.38 -8.63
CA TYR A 262 -9.55 9.09 -9.03
C TYR A 262 -10.53 9.38 -7.90
N SER A 263 -11.70 9.92 -8.27
CA SER A 263 -12.80 10.13 -7.34
C SER A 263 -13.26 8.79 -6.76
N GLY A 264 -13.37 8.69 -5.43
CA GLY A 264 -13.86 7.49 -4.76
C GLY A 264 -15.29 7.16 -5.15
N LEU A 265 -16.14 8.18 -5.23
CA LEU A 265 -17.57 8.06 -5.47
C LEU A 265 -17.92 7.39 -6.81
N ASN A 266 -17.17 7.68 -7.88
CA ASN A 266 -17.55 7.28 -9.23
C ASN A 266 -16.37 6.84 -10.12
N GLY A 267 -15.15 6.89 -9.60
CA GLY A 267 -13.92 6.56 -10.29
C GLY A 267 -13.55 7.53 -11.40
N VAL A 268 -14.08 8.75 -11.47
CA VAL A 268 -13.64 9.73 -12.48
C VAL A 268 -12.19 10.10 -12.22
N LEU A 269 -11.37 10.18 -13.28
CA LEU A 269 -10.00 10.66 -13.18
C LEU A 269 -10.01 12.15 -12.81
N LEU A 270 -9.41 12.49 -11.68
CA LEU A 270 -9.26 13.86 -11.19
C LEU A 270 -7.95 14.47 -11.68
N TYR A 271 -6.83 13.76 -11.44
CA TYR A 271 -5.50 14.22 -11.80
C TYR A 271 -4.64 13.12 -12.40
N GLU A 272 -3.75 13.50 -13.33
CA GLU A 272 -2.71 12.64 -13.88
C GLU A 272 -1.38 13.38 -13.85
N VAL A 273 -0.37 12.73 -13.24
CA VAL A 273 1.01 13.17 -13.22
C VAL A 273 1.84 12.19 -14.04
N LEU A 274 2.52 12.68 -15.08
CA LEU A 274 3.38 11.87 -15.94
C LEU A 274 4.85 12.14 -15.63
N GLY A 275 5.64 11.08 -15.45
CA GLY A 275 7.09 11.15 -15.47
C GLY A 275 7.59 11.74 -16.80
N GLN A 276 8.70 12.45 -16.75
CA GLN A 276 9.22 13.23 -17.89
C GLN A 276 10.57 12.71 -18.39
N ALA A 277 11.18 11.75 -17.69
CA ALA A 277 12.44 11.14 -18.06
C ALA A 277 12.43 9.61 -17.90
N ALA A 278 13.23 8.91 -18.71
CA ALA A 278 13.40 7.47 -18.57
C ALA A 278 14.01 7.12 -17.21
N PHE A 279 13.52 6.04 -16.61
CA PHE A 279 13.91 5.49 -15.31
C PHE A 279 13.62 6.38 -14.10
N GLU A 280 12.82 7.44 -14.24
CA GLU A 280 12.37 8.28 -13.12
C GLU A 280 11.48 7.49 -12.14
N ARG A 281 10.74 6.48 -12.64
CA ARG A 281 9.86 5.60 -11.86
C ARG A 281 8.85 6.37 -11.03
N LEU A 282 8.30 7.46 -11.58
CA LEU A 282 7.28 8.28 -10.92
C LEU A 282 6.05 7.43 -10.58
N GLY A 283 5.54 7.57 -9.36
CA GLY A 283 4.45 6.76 -8.82
C GLY A 283 4.91 5.42 -8.24
N GLU A 284 6.19 5.23 -7.91
CA GLU A 284 6.60 4.03 -7.15
C GLU A 284 6.10 4.07 -5.70
N GLY A 285 6.12 5.26 -5.08
CA GLY A 285 5.41 5.58 -3.85
C GLY A 285 4.32 6.61 -4.10
N VAL A 286 3.16 6.41 -3.48
CA VAL A 286 2.04 7.35 -3.44
C VAL A 286 1.43 7.37 -2.05
N SER A 287 0.89 8.51 -1.61
CA SER A 287 0.23 8.65 -0.33
C SER A 287 -0.67 9.89 -0.31
N THR A 288 -1.61 9.97 0.62
CA THR A 288 -2.22 11.26 0.99
C THR A 288 -1.21 12.14 1.70
N ALA A 289 -1.46 13.45 1.74
CA ALA A 289 -0.75 14.38 2.60
C ALA A 289 -1.69 15.09 3.59
N GLY A 290 -3.00 14.82 3.54
CA GLY A 290 -4.03 15.66 4.13
C GLY A 290 -4.00 17.09 3.55
N ASP A 291 -4.77 18.00 4.12
CA ASP A 291 -4.73 19.42 3.75
C ASP A 291 -3.42 20.12 4.23
N LEU A 292 -2.43 20.26 3.34
CA LEU A 292 -1.14 20.88 3.65
C LEU A 292 -1.16 22.40 3.51
N ASP A 293 -1.98 22.95 2.63
CA ASP A 293 -1.99 24.39 2.31
C ASP A 293 -3.16 25.17 2.96
N GLY A 294 -4.07 24.47 3.63
CA GLY A 294 -5.18 25.01 4.40
C GLY A 294 -6.40 25.39 3.56
N ASP A 295 -6.57 24.78 2.39
CA ASP A 295 -7.68 25.08 1.46
C ASP A 295 -8.92 24.19 1.65
N ALA A 296 -8.87 23.26 2.61
CA ALA A 296 -9.88 22.29 2.98
C ALA A 296 -10.11 21.13 2.00
N PHE A 297 -9.23 20.94 1.02
CA PHE A 297 -9.15 19.72 0.22
C PHE A 297 -7.92 18.93 0.64
N ASP A 298 -8.01 17.59 0.62
CA ASP A 298 -6.84 16.78 0.95
C ASP A 298 -5.82 16.80 -0.21
N ASP A 299 -4.54 16.93 0.12
CA ASP A 299 -3.44 16.91 -0.83
C ASP A 299 -2.86 15.50 -0.99
N PHE A 300 -2.02 15.29 -2.00
CA PHE A 300 -1.40 13.99 -2.26
C PHE A 300 0.09 14.07 -2.60
N LEU A 301 0.80 12.99 -2.26
CA LEU A 301 2.23 12.83 -2.50
C LEU A 301 2.48 11.81 -3.62
N VAL A 302 3.45 12.14 -4.47
CA VAL A 302 3.96 11.22 -5.49
C VAL A 302 5.49 11.17 -5.43
N GLY A 303 6.01 9.96 -5.33
CA GLY A 303 7.44 9.68 -5.31
C GLY A 303 7.98 9.26 -6.68
N ALA A 304 9.23 9.63 -6.94
CA ALA A 304 10.00 9.32 -8.14
C ALA A 304 11.43 8.94 -7.71
N PRO A 305 11.64 7.74 -7.15
CA PRO A 305 12.93 7.36 -6.54
C PRO A 305 14.07 7.19 -7.55
N GLY A 306 13.76 7.13 -8.85
CA GLY A 306 14.76 7.14 -9.92
C GLY A 306 15.12 8.54 -10.43
N ASP A 307 14.52 9.60 -9.88
CA ASP A 307 14.86 10.97 -10.26
C ASP A 307 16.35 11.25 -10.05
N ALA A 308 16.99 11.77 -11.09
CA ALA A 308 18.42 12.04 -11.14
C ALA A 308 18.76 13.54 -11.23
N THR A 309 17.85 14.41 -10.80
CA THR A 309 18.03 15.88 -10.86
C THR A 309 19.18 16.35 -9.97
N VAL A 310 19.33 15.73 -8.79
CA VAL A 310 20.38 16.08 -7.82
C VAL A 310 21.63 15.19 -7.99
N ASP A 311 21.45 13.87 -8.03
CA ASP A 311 22.49 12.87 -8.27
C ASP A 311 21.85 11.58 -8.80
N VAL A 312 22.63 10.60 -9.25
CA VAL A 312 22.11 9.33 -9.79
C VAL A 312 21.21 8.60 -8.77
N ASP A 313 19.96 8.35 -9.15
CA ASP A 313 18.93 7.74 -8.29
C ASP A 313 18.80 8.42 -6.91
N ALA A 314 19.00 9.75 -6.81
CA ALA A 314 18.78 10.46 -5.56
C ALA A 314 17.29 10.44 -5.17
N GLY A 315 16.40 10.51 -6.17
CA GLY A 315 14.97 10.46 -5.99
C GLY A 315 14.34 11.81 -5.62
N ARG A 316 13.04 11.90 -5.85
CA ARG A 316 12.20 13.08 -5.59
C ARG A 316 10.85 12.66 -5.00
N MET A 317 10.34 13.46 -4.07
CA MET A 317 8.95 13.39 -3.60
C MET A 317 8.30 14.76 -3.80
N THR A 318 7.13 14.78 -4.43
CA THR A 318 6.39 16.02 -4.73
C THR A 318 4.98 15.94 -4.13
N ALA A 319 4.58 17.01 -3.43
CA ALA A 319 3.23 17.22 -2.94
C ALA A 319 2.42 18.04 -3.95
N TYR A 320 1.17 17.65 -4.18
CA TYR A 320 0.25 18.30 -5.10
C TYR A 320 -1.02 18.70 -4.39
N SER A 321 -1.52 19.89 -4.68
CA SER A 321 -2.76 20.44 -4.15
C SER A 321 -3.95 19.60 -4.60
N GLY A 322 -4.81 19.21 -3.67
CA GLY A 322 -6.05 18.50 -3.98
C GLY A 322 -7.03 19.34 -4.77
N ALA A 323 -7.17 20.62 -4.42
CA ALA A 323 -8.11 21.52 -5.09
C ALA A 323 -7.70 21.93 -6.52
N THR A 324 -6.41 21.90 -6.83
CA THR A 324 -5.90 22.47 -8.10
C THR A 324 -5.05 21.53 -8.96
N GLY A 325 -4.53 20.44 -8.38
CA GLY A 325 -3.56 19.54 -9.01
C GLY A 325 -2.18 20.17 -9.23
N LEU A 326 -1.92 21.37 -8.70
CA LEU A 326 -0.64 22.06 -8.83
C LEU A 326 0.35 21.59 -7.77
N GLU A 327 1.64 21.62 -8.11
CA GLU A 327 2.71 21.34 -7.15
C GLU A 327 2.71 22.37 -6.01
N LEU A 328 2.69 21.87 -4.78
CA LEU A 328 2.84 22.66 -3.55
C LEU A 328 4.30 22.75 -3.13
N CYS A 329 4.97 21.61 -3.06
CA CYS A 329 6.38 21.54 -2.71
C CYS A 329 7.02 20.23 -3.20
N THR A 330 8.34 20.27 -3.32
CA THR A 330 9.15 19.12 -3.71
C THR A 330 10.34 18.98 -2.77
N SER A 331 10.62 17.73 -2.37
CA SER A 331 11.83 17.32 -1.67
C SER A 331 12.67 16.39 -2.55
N PHE A 332 13.99 16.48 -2.44
CA PHE A 332 14.93 15.64 -3.17
C PHE A 332 15.78 14.83 -2.19
N GLY A 333 16.18 13.63 -2.61
CA GLY A 333 17.30 12.94 -1.99
C GLY A 333 18.58 13.77 -2.12
N VAL A 334 19.51 13.56 -1.19
CA VAL A 334 20.71 14.40 -1.06
C VAL A 334 21.98 13.70 -1.50
N LEU A 335 21.96 12.36 -1.61
CA LEU A 335 23.07 11.53 -2.07
C LEU A 335 22.63 10.60 -3.20
N ALA A 336 23.60 10.14 -3.99
CA ALA A 336 23.41 9.07 -4.96
C ALA A 336 22.80 7.83 -4.29
N SER A 337 21.79 7.24 -4.95
CA SER A 337 21.05 6.06 -4.48
C SER A 337 20.27 6.23 -3.18
N ASP A 338 20.03 7.46 -2.71
CA ASP A 338 19.08 7.72 -1.62
C ASP A 338 17.68 7.20 -1.96
N ARG A 339 17.28 7.31 -3.24
CA ARG A 339 16.01 6.82 -3.78
C ARG A 339 14.81 7.34 -2.99
N LEU A 340 14.79 8.64 -2.68
CA LEU A 340 13.64 9.28 -2.06
C LEU A 340 12.43 9.18 -2.98
N GLY A 341 11.34 8.57 -2.50
CA GLY A 341 10.07 8.45 -3.22
C GLY A 341 9.52 7.03 -3.22
#